data_AF-A0A9E0IR94-F1
#
_entry.id   AF-A0A9E0IR94-F1
#
_cell.length_a   1.000
_cell.length_b   1.000
_cell.length_c   1.000
_cell.angle_alpha   90.00
_cell.angle_beta   90.00
_cell.angle_gamma   90.00
#
_symmetry.space_group_name_H-M   'P 1'
#
loop_
_entity.id
_entity.type
_entity.pdbx_description
1 polymer ?
#
loop_
_entity_poly.entity_id
_entity_poly.type
_entity_poly.pdbx_seq_one_letter_code
_entity_poly.pdbx_strand_id
1 'polypeptide(L)'
;MILLALPVLEVAPAAAAPRRTRAAAAAKVVAPTHQARVAALGTLRPPLEERGRTKPTTAAERIADQIAALYRGPLRAGTTSLLVVDARTGAPVFAVEPDLPLNPASNVKLVSTAAALDLLGPDYRYQTRILGRSPDADGVVAGDLYLLGSYDPTLGAAQVR
;
A
#
# COMPACT_ATOMS: atom_id res chain seq x y z
N MET A 1 43.91 0.92 36.12
CA MET A 1 43.16 1.93 35.34
C MET A 1 44.00 2.29 34.12
N ILE A 2 43.89 1.50 33.05
CA ILE A 2 44.64 1.72 31.80
C ILE A 2 43.60 2.09 30.75
N LEU A 3 43.65 3.35 30.32
CA LEU A 3 42.86 3.92 29.25
C LEU A 3 43.48 3.45 27.93
N LEU A 4 42.82 2.56 27.20
CA LEU A 4 43.23 2.18 25.84
C LEU A 4 42.26 2.85 24.86
N ALA A 5 42.74 3.94 24.24
CA ALA A 5 42.09 4.61 23.13
C ALA A 5 42.05 3.65 21.93
N LEU A 6 40.84 3.24 21.54
CA LEU A 6 40.62 2.54 20.27
C LEU A 6 40.70 3.58 19.13
N PRO A 7 41.41 3.31 18.03
CA PRO A 7 41.33 4.16 16.87
C PRO A 7 39.93 4.00 16.25
N VAL A 8 39.21 5.12 16.13
CA VAL A 8 38.04 5.20 15.25
C VAL A 8 38.58 5.07 13.84
N LEU A 9 38.45 3.87 13.25
CA LEU A 9 38.66 3.72 11.82
C LEU A 9 37.45 4.36 11.15
N GLU A 10 37.65 5.59 10.68
CA GLU A 10 36.68 6.31 9.87
C GLU A 10 36.52 5.55 8.56
N VAL A 11 35.52 4.66 8.52
CA VAL A 11 35.12 3.97 7.30
C VAL A 11 34.52 5.04 6.39
N ALA A 12 35.30 5.44 5.39
CA ALA A 12 34.84 6.32 4.33
C ALA A 12 33.47 5.83 3.82
N PRO A 13 32.48 6.73 3.66
CA PRO A 13 31.19 6.32 3.17
C PRO A 13 31.37 5.65 1.80
N ALA A 14 30.78 4.46 1.65
CA ALA A 14 30.65 3.82 0.34
C ALA A 14 30.13 4.88 -0.64
N ALA A 15 30.85 5.06 -1.75
CA ALA A 15 30.56 6.09 -2.74
C ALA A 15 29.05 6.14 -3.02
N ALA A 16 28.43 7.25 -2.62
CA ALA A 16 27.03 7.50 -2.88
C ALA A 16 26.84 7.47 -4.39
N ALA A 17 26.01 6.53 -4.87
CA ALA A 17 25.47 6.60 -6.22
C ALA A 17 24.93 8.03 -6.45
N PRO A 18 25.12 8.62 -7.65
CA PRO A 18 24.87 10.04 -7.86
C PRO A 18 23.45 10.39 -7.41
N ARG A 19 23.35 11.16 -6.32
CA ARG A 19 22.11 11.80 -5.90
C ARG A 19 21.71 12.72 -7.04
N ARG A 20 20.78 12.28 -7.88
CA ARG A 20 20.02 13.19 -8.73
C ARG A 20 19.30 14.13 -7.79
N THR A 21 19.88 15.32 -7.60
CA THR A 21 19.19 16.47 -7.03
C THR A 21 18.07 16.85 -7.98
N ARG A 22 16.94 16.15 -7.89
CA ARG A 22 15.70 16.70 -8.41
C ARG A 22 15.31 17.76 -7.40
N ALA A 23 15.49 19.01 -7.78
CA ALA A 23 14.94 20.14 -7.05
C ALA A 23 13.53 19.79 -6.59
N ALA A 24 13.27 19.93 -5.30
CA ALA A 24 11.93 19.87 -4.75
C ALA A 24 11.15 21.07 -5.32
N ALA A 25 10.71 20.94 -6.56
CA ALA A 25 9.56 21.68 -7.01
C ALA A 25 8.42 21.16 -6.14
N ALA A 26 7.99 21.99 -5.19
CA ALA A 26 6.75 21.81 -4.48
C ALA A 26 5.64 21.73 -5.54
N ALA A 27 5.39 20.52 -6.02
CA ALA A 27 4.24 20.23 -6.83
C ALA A 27 3.06 20.44 -5.89
N LYS A 28 2.47 21.63 -5.98
CA LYS A 28 1.19 21.95 -5.39
C LYS A 28 0.29 20.78 -5.75
N VAL A 29 -0.06 19.97 -4.74
CA VAL A 29 -1.07 18.93 -4.90
C VAL A 29 -2.36 19.69 -5.15
N VAL A 30 -2.60 20.01 -6.42
CA VAL A 30 -3.92 20.40 -6.89
C VAL A 30 -4.69 19.10 -6.81
N ALA A 31 -5.38 18.91 -5.69
CA ALA A 31 -6.38 17.86 -5.56
C ALA A 31 -7.22 17.92 -6.84
N PRO A 32 -7.36 16.82 -7.60
CA PRO A 32 -8.25 16.82 -8.74
C PRO A 32 -9.61 17.19 -8.17
N THR A 33 -10.05 18.41 -8.47
CA THR A 33 -11.37 18.88 -8.12
C THR A 33 -12.31 18.21 -9.11
N HIS A 34 -12.46 16.89 -8.99
CA HIS A 34 -13.66 16.23 -9.45
C HIS A 34 -14.75 16.65 -8.48
N GLN A 35 -15.21 17.90 -8.63
CA GLN A 35 -16.63 18.18 -8.49
C GLN A 35 -17.34 17.37 -9.58
N ALA A 36 -17.34 16.05 -9.41
CA ALA A 36 -18.40 15.24 -9.97
C ALA A 36 -19.67 15.89 -9.42
N ARG A 37 -20.56 16.29 -10.31
CA ARG A 37 -21.92 16.63 -9.92
C ARG A 37 -22.43 15.42 -9.13
N VAL A 38 -22.42 15.55 -7.82
CA VAL A 38 -23.17 14.71 -6.92
C VAL A 38 -24.60 15.00 -7.32
N ALA A 39 -25.21 14.10 -8.10
CA ALA A 39 -26.64 13.94 -8.00
C ALA A 39 -26.83 13.56 -6.54
N ALA A 40 -27.19 14.54 -5.70
CA ALA A 40 -27.53 14.33 -4.32
C ALA A 40 -28.68 13.33 -4.31
N LEU A 41 -28.36 12.04 -4.24
CA LEU A 41 -29.28 11.06 -3.70
C LEU A 41 -29.30 11.34 -2.20
N GLY A 42 -30.09 12.36 -1.86
CA GLY A 42 -30.62 12.48 -0.52
C GLY A 42 -31.23 11.14 -0.10
N THR A 43 -31.22 10.92 1.21
CA THR A 43 -32.01 9.92 1.94
C THR A 43 -33.01 9.21 1.04
N LEU A 44 -32.77 7.92 0.77
CA LEU A 44 -33.60 7.10 -0.12
C LEU A 44 -35.09 7.23 0.24
N ARG A 45 -35.78 8.18 -0.41
CA ARG A 45 -37.22 8.19 -0.61
C ARG A 45 -37.42 7.55 -1.97
N PRO A 46 -38.18 6.45 -2.09
CA PRO A 46 -38.48 5.91 -3.39
C PRO A 46 -39.28 6.97 -4.17
N PRO A 47 -38.88 7.32 -5.41
CA PRO A 47 -39.74 8.10 -6.28
C PRO A 47 -40.98 7.26 -6.57
N LEU A 48 -42.15 7.77 -6.16
CA LEU A 48 -43.42 7.32 -6.71
C LEU A 48 -43.53 7.86 -8.14
N GLU A 49 -42.92 7.20 -9.12
CA GLU A 49 -43.39 7.17 -10.51
C GLU A 49 -42.92 5.86 -11.18
N GLU A 50 -43.88 4.98 -11.48
CA GLU A 50 -43.70 3.87 -12.41
C GLU A 50 -43.45 4.43 -13.82
N ARG A 51 -42.18 4.59 -14.21
CA ARG A 51 -41.80 4.62 -15.63
C ARG A 51 -41.18 3.29 -16.01
N GLY A 52 -41.74 2.70 -17.07
CA GLY A 52 -41.51 1.33 -17.52
C GLY A 52 -40.05 0.89 -17.42
N ARG A 53 -39.86 -0.24 -16.73
CA ARG A 53 -38.59 -0.91 -16.53
C ARG A 53 -38.04 -1.36 -17.90
N THR A 54 -37.25 -0.52 -18.57
CA THR A 54 -36.46 -0.94 -19.73
C THR A 54 -35.42 -1.95 -19.25
N LYS A 55 -35.22 -3.04 -20.00
CA LYS A 55 -34.15 -4.00 -19.68
C LYS A 55 -32.80 -3.25 -19.71
N PRO A 56 -31.88 -3.52 -18.77
CA PRO A 56 -30.54 -2.93 -18.80
C PRO A 56 -29.87 -3.18 -20.16
N THR A 57 -29.55 -2.09 -20.86
CA THR A 57 -29.09 -2.10 -22.25
C THR A 57 -27.58 -2.31 -22.33
N THR A 58 -26.82 -1.71 -21.41
CA THR A 58 -25.36 -1.84 -21.37
C THR A 58 -24.89 -2.92 -20.39
N ALA A 59 -23.65 -3.40 -20.55
CA ALA A 59 -23.06 -4.33 -19.60
C ALA A 59 -22.89 -3.71 -18.20
N ALA A 60 -22.55 -2.43 -18.14
CA ALA A 60 -22.44 -1.67 -16.90
C ALA A 60 -23.79 -1.58 -16.15
N GLU A 61 -24.88 -1.29 -16.87
CA GLU A 61 -26.24 -1.28 -16.30
C GLU A 61 -26.63 -2.66 -15.76
N ARG A 62 -26.33 -3.73 -16.49
CA ARG A 62 -26.60 -5.10 -16.02
C ARG A 62 -25.84 -5.43 -14.73
N ILE A 63 -24.56 -5.05 -14.66
CA ILE A 63 -23.73 -5.25 -13.47
C ILE A 63 -24.27 -4.43 -12.28
N ALA A 64 -24.60 -3.16 -12.51
CA ALA A 64 -25.18 -2.29 -11.49
C ALA A 64 -26.50 -2.86 -10.94
N ASP A 65 -27.39 -3.35 -11.80
CA ASP A 65 -28.65 -3.98 -11.38
C ASP A 65 -28.43 -5.24 -10.54
N GLN A 66 -27.46 -6.08 -10.92
CA GLN A 66 -27.10 -7.29 -10.16
C GLN A 66 -26.53 -6.93 -8.78
N ILE A 67 -25.63 -5.95 -8.70
CA ILE A 67 -25.06 -5.48 -7.43
C ILE A 67 -26.16 -4.85 -6.56
N ALA A 68 -27.06 -4.07 -7.16
CA ALA A 68 -28.19 -3.48 -6.44
C ALA A 68 -29.11 -4.54 -5.84
N ALA A 69 -29.36 -5.64 -6.56
CA ALA A 69 -30.14 -6.76 -6.05
C ALA A 69 -29.44 -7.46 -4.86
N LEU A 70 -28.13 -7.68 -4.95
CA LEU A 70 -27.33 -8.24 -3.84
C LEU A 70 -27.29 -7.32 -2.61
N TYR A 71 -27.09 -6.01 -2.84
CA TYR A 71 -27.07 -5.00 -1.80
C TYR A 71 -28.39 -4.91 -1.05
N ARG A 72 -29.53 -4.97 -1.76
CA ARG A 72 -30.87 -4.95 -1.16
C ARG A 72 -31.24 -6.27 -0.46
N GLY A 73 -30.59 -7.38 -0.81
CA GLY A 73 -30.84 -8.69 -0.22
C GLY A 73 -29.77 -9.07 0.81
N PRO A 74 -28.92 -10.09 0.54
CA PRO A 74 -28.04 -10.72 1.53
C PRO A 74 -26.99 -9.79 2.15
N LEU A 75 -26.67 -8.66 1.51
CA LEU A 75 -25.63 -7.72 2.00
C LEU A 75 -26.20 -6.56 2.85
N ARG A 76 -27.50 -6.59 3.20
CA ARG A 76 -28.13 -5.53 4.02
C ARG A 76 -27.70 -5.51 5.49
N ALA A 77 -27.01 -6.54 5.98
CA ALA A 77 -26.60 -6.58 7.37
C ALA A 77 -25.38 -5.68 7.62
N GLY A 78 -25.52 -4.72 8.54
CA GLY A 78 -24.43 -3.83 8.96
C GLY A 78 -24.31 -2.55 8.13
N THR A 79 -23.20 -1.83 8.36
CA THR A 79 -22.87 -0.61 7.61
C THR A 79 -21.97 -0.98 6.44
N THR A 80 -22.37 -0.59 5.24
CA THR A 80 -21.74 -1.06 3.99
C THR A 80 -21.51 0.11 3.06
N SER A 81 -20.26 0.25 2.59
CA SER A 81 -19.85 1.18 1.53
C SER A 81 -19.37 0.39 0.32
N LEU A 82 -19.78 0.79 -0.89
CA LEU A 82 -19.37 0.17 -2.15
C LEU A 82 -19.07 1.25 -3.18
N LEU A 83 -17.98 1.05 -3.91
CA LEU A 83 -17.68 1.78 -5.14
C LEU A 83 -17.18 0.78 -6.16
N VAL A 84 -17.82 0.74 -7.33
CA VAL A 84 -17.40 -0.06 -8.48
C VAL A 84 -17.13 0.90 -9.61
N VAL A 85 -15.95 0.78 -10.21
CA VAL A 85 -15.50 1.63 -11.31
C VAL A 85 -15.09 0.76 -12.50
N ASP A 86 -15.23 1.29 -13.70
CA ASP A 86 -14.58 0.74 -14.88
C ASP A 86 -13.06 0.97 -14.76
N ALA A 87 -12.28 -0.12 -14.73
CA ALA A 87 -10.85 -0.05 -14.46
C ALA A 87 -10.03 0.65 -15.57
N ARG A 88 -10.58 0.79 -16.79
CA ARG A 88 -9.90 1.46 -17.90
C ARG A 88 -10.13 2.96 -17.90
N THR A 89 -11.35 3.38 -17.58
CA THR A 89 -11.81 4.77 -17.68
C THR A 89 -11.88 5.47 -16.33
N GLY A 90 -11.92 4.73 -15.23
CA GLY A 90 -12.16 5.23 -13.88
C GLY A 90 -13.61 5.67 -13.63
N ALA A 91 -14.51 5.50 -14.60
CA ALA A 91 -15.90 5.93 -14.47
C ALA A 91 -16.66 5.05 -13.46
N PRO A 92 -17.46 5.64 -12.56
CA PRO A 92 -18.27 4.87 -11.62
C PRO A 92 -19.36 4.08 -12.36
N VAL A 93 -19.45 2.79 -12.04
CA VAL A 93 -20.49 1.86 -12.50
C VAL A 93 -21.58 1.70 -11.44
N PHE A 94 -21.21 1.68 -10.17
CA PHE A 94 -22.13 1.55 -9.04
C PHE A 94 -21.52 2.15 -7.77
N ALA A 95 -22.33 2.78 -6.92
CA ALA A 95 -21.87 3.34 -5.65
C ALA A 95 -22.95 3.30 -4.56
N VAL A 96 -22.52 3.07 -3.32
CA VAL A 96 -23.31 3.18 -2.08
C VAL A 96 -22.39 3.79 -1.03
N GLU A 97 -22.72 4.98 -0.52
CA GLU A 97 -21.96 5.67 0.53
C GLU A 97 -20.43 5.61 0.33
N PRO A 98 -19.89 5.96 -0.87
CA PRO A 98 -18.50 5.66 -1.24
C PRO A 98 -17.45 6.37 -0.36
N ASP A 99 -17.83 7.45 0.30
CA ASP A 99 -16.96 8.26 1.17
C ASP A 99 -17.13 7.94 2.66
N LEU A 100 -17.97 6.96 3.01
CA LEU A 100 -18.22 6.58 4.40
C LEU A 100 -16.97 5.90 5.00
N PRO A 101 -16.38 6.46 6.07
CA PRO A 101 -15.23 5.85 6.71
C PRO A 101 -15.60 4.52 7.38
N LEU A 102 -14.87 3.45 7.04
CA LEU A 102 -15.04 2.12 7.61
C LEU A 102 -13.69 1.56 8.06
N ASN A 103 -13.71 0.56 8.95
CA ASN A 103 -12.51 -0.21 9.26
C ASN A 103 -12.14 -1.05 8.02
N PRO A 104 -10.98 -0.79 7.38
CA PRO A 104 -10.60 -1.51 6.17
C PRO A 104 -10.15 -2.96 6.45
N ALA A 105 -9.93 -3.32 7.72
CA ALA A 105 -9.29 -4.58 8.12
C ALA A 105 -8.01 -4.82 7.30
N SER A 106 -7.84 -6.01 6.73
CA SER A 106 -6.69 -6.33 5.89
C SER A 106 -6.61 -5.55 4.58
N ASN A 107 -7.64 -4.83 4.15
CA ASN A 107 -7.56 -3.99 2.95
C ASN A 107 -6.59 -2.81 3.11
N VAL A 108 -6.23 -2.45 4.36
CA VAL A 108 -5.15 -1.48 4.64
C VAL A 108 -3.83 -1.90 3.99
N LYS A 109 -3.62 -3.20 3.75
CA LYS A 109 -2.42 -3.74 3.10
C LYS A 109 -2.22 -3.18 1.69
N LEU A 110 -3.30 -2.83 0.98
CA LEU A 110 -3.19 -2.21 -0.35
C LEU A 110 -2.39 -0.91 -0.30
N VAL A 111 -2.65 -0.06 0.69
CA VAL A 111 -1.96 1.23 0.85
C VAL A 111 -0.51 1.01 1.26
N SER A 112 -0.25 0.16 2.25
CA SER A 112 1.13 -0.09 2.72
C SER A 112 1.98 -0.78 1.64
N THR A 113 1.40 -1.70 0.87
CA THR A 113 2.13 -2.39 -0.21
C THR A 113 2.39 -1.44 -1.37
N ALA A 114 1.43 -0.60 -1.77
CA ALA A 114 1.66 0.42 -2.79
C ALA A 114 2.79 1.39 -2.37
N ALA A 115 2.77 1.86 -1.12
CA ALA A 115 3.83 2.71 -0.59
C ALA A 115 5.19 2.01 -0.56
N ALA A 116 5.25 0.75 -0.16
CA ALA A 116 6.49 -0.02 -0.17
C ALA A 116 7.05 -0.20 -1.59
N LEU A 117 6.19 -0.49 -2.57
CA LEU A 117 6.61 -0.62 -3.97
C LEU A 117 7.11 0.70 -4.55
N ASP A 118 6.46 1.82 -4.23
CA ASP A 118 6.86 3.15 -4.69
C ASP A 118 8.21 3.60 -4.08
N LEU A 119 8.40 3.37 -2.78
CA LEU A 119 9.59 3.80 -2.05
C LEU A 119 10.80 2.89 -2.26
N LEU A 120 10.60 1.57 -2.27
CA LEU A 120 11.69 0.59 -2.30
C LEU A 120 11.92 -0.01 -3.69
N GLY A 121 10.89 -0.03 -4.54
CA GLY A 121 10.88 -0.73 -5.80
C GLY A 121 10.60 -2.24 -5.66
N PRO A 122 10.19 -2.91 -6.75
CA PRO A 122 9.87 -4.34 -6.74
C PRO A 122 11.10 -5.24 -6.52
N ASP A 123 12.29 -4.73 -6.82
CA ASP A 123 13.55 -5.48 -6.74
C ASP A 123 14.24 -5.32 -5.38
N TYR A 124 13.65 -4.60 -4.43
CA TYR A 124 14.22 -4.43 -3.10
C TYR A 124 14.48 -5.78 -2.43
N ARG A 125 15.63 -5.90 -1.77
CA ARG A 125 16.02 -7.05 -0.97
C ARG A 125 16.53 -6.58 0.39
N TYR A 126 16.02 -7.20 1.44
CA TYR A 126 16.56 -7.02 2.78
C TYR A 126 17.99 -7.58 2.84
N GLN A 127 18.83 -6.96 3.67
CA GLN A 127 20.23 -7.38 3.89
C GLN A 127 20.45 -7.73 5.35
N THR A 128 20.66 -9.00 5.65
CA THR A 128 21.07 -9.46 6.97
C THR A 128 22.57 -9.70 6.94
N ARG A 129 23.32 -9.08 7.86
CA ARG A 129 24.80 -9.09 7.86
C ARG A 129 25.36 -9.68 9.14
N ILE A 130 26.48 -10.38 9.04
CA ILE A 130 27.29 -10.77 10.18
C ILE A 130 28.46 -9.80 10.27
N LEU A 131 28.66 -9.22 11.45
CA LEU A 131 29.72 -8.28 11.75
C LEU A 131 30.65 -8.88 12.81
N GLY A 132 31.94 -8.62 12.68
CA GLY A 132 32.95 -9.13 13.58
C GLY A 132 34.34 -8.72 13.11
N ARG A 133 35.37 -9.21 13.79
CA ARG A 133 36.74 -9.09 13.28
C ARG A 133 36.93 -9.99 12.06
N SER A 134 37.92 -9.66 11.24
CA SER A 134 38.34 -10.57 10.18
C SER A 134 38.82 -11.89 10.78
N PRO A 135 38.44 -13.04 10.21
CA PRO A 135 38.98 -14.33 10.63
C PRO A 135 40.49 -14.39 10.36
N ASP A 136 41.20 -15.15 11.18
CA ASP A 136 42.60 -15.48 10.94
C ASP A 136 42.77 -16.49 9.78
N ALA A 137 44.01 -16.95 9.55
CA ALA A 137 44.32 -17.89 8.47
C ALA A 137 43.63 -19.26 8.62
N ASP A 138 43.24 -19.62 9.85
CA ASP A 138 42.54 -20.86 10.17
C ASP A 138 41.01 -20.69 10.20
N GLY A 139 40.52 -19.46 9.95
CA GLY A 139 39.09 -19.14 9.92
C GLY A 139 38.50 -18.73 11.27
N VAL A 140 39.31 -18.57 12.32
CA VAL A 140 38.83 -18.22 13.66
C VAL A 140 38.64 -16.73 13.79
N VAL A 141 37.44 -16.31 14.22
CA VAL A 141 37.17 -14.92 14.56
C VAL A 141 37.44 -14.71 16.05
N ALA A 142 38.42 -13.86 16.37
CA ALA A 142 38.72 -13.51 17.75
C ALA A 142 37.71 -12.51 18.32
N GLY A 143 36.96 -12.92 19.34
CA GLY A 143 35.97 -12.10 20.04
C GLY A 143 34.54 -12.34 19.55
N ASP A 144 33.69 -11.33 19.69
CA ASP A 144 32.25 -11.46 19.44
C ASP A 144 31.90 -11.37 17.95
N LEU A 145 30.82 -12.06 17.58
CA LEU A 145 30.11 -11.90 16.32
C LEU A 145 28.74 -11.29 16.57
N TYR A 146 28.32 -10.38 15.68
CA TYR A 146 27.04 -9.70 15.75
C TYR A 146 26.21 -10.00 14.50
N LEU A 147 24.94 -10.34 14.69
CA LEU A 147 23.98 -10.45 13.60
C LEU A 147 23.20 -9.13 13.48
N LEU A 148 23.47 -8.38 12.42
CA LEU A 148 22.74 -7.16 12.09
C LEU A 148 21.62 -7.47 11.10
N GLY A 149 20.40 -7.62 11.63
CA GLY A 149 19.19 -7.77 10.83
C GLY A 149 18.71 -6.45 10.22
N SER A 150 18.04 -6.54 9.07
CA SER A 150 17.35 -5.40 8.43
C SER A 150 15.85 -5.63 8.26
N TYR A 151 15.25 -6.39 9.17
CA TYR A 151 13.81 -6.72 9.17
C TYR A 151 13.36 -7.60 8.01
N ASP A 152 14.24 -8.48 7.49
CA ASP A 152 13.85 -9.49 6.51
C ASP A 152 12.74 -10.39 7.07
N PRO A 153 11.48 -10.28 6.59
CA PRO A 153 10.38 -11.07 7.13
C PRO A 153 10.45 -12.54 6.70
N THR A 154 11.41 -12.90 5.85
CA THR A 154 11.62 -14.27 5.34
C THR A 154 12.80 -14.98 6.01
N LEU A 155 13.55 -14.30 6.87
CA LEU A 155 14.65 -14.90 7.62
C LEU A 155 14.12 -15.99 8.56
N GLY A 156 14.53 -17.23 8.33
CA GLY A 156 14.17 -18.38 9.15
C GLY A 156 15.36 -19.31 9.36
N ALA A 157 15.11 -20.43 10.05
CA ALA A 157 16.14 -21.40 10.41
C ALA A 157 16.84 -22.04 9.19
N ALA A 158 16.24 -22.03 8.00
CA ALA A 158 16.86 -22.57 6.80
C ALA A 158 18.04 -21.71 6.30
N GLN A 159 17.98 -20.40 6.53
CA GLN A 159 18.97 -19.43 6.08
C GLN A 159 20.10 -19.20 7.09
N VAL A 160 19.98 -19.73 8.30
CA VAL A 160 20.97 -19.65 9.38
C VAL A 160 21.38 -21.08 9.74
N ARG A 161 22.36 -21.61 9.01
CA ARG A 161 22.93 -22.95 9.22
C ARG A 161 24.44 -22.90 9.23
#